data_AF-X0Y3Q6-F1
#
_entry.id   AF-X0Y3Q6-F1
#
_cell.length_a   1.000
_cell.length_b   1.000
_cell.length_c   1.000
_cell.angle_alpha   90.00
_cell.angle_beta   90.00
_cell.angle_gamma   90.00
#
_symmetry.space_group_name_H-M   'P 1'
#
loop_
_entity.id
_entity.type
_entity.pdbx_description
1 polymer ?
#
loop_
_entity_poly.entity_id
_entity_poly.type
_entity_poly.pdbx_seq_one_letter_code
_entity_poly.pdbx_strand_id
1 'polypeptide(L)'
;RPEFALNQIASVVSHYALAYPAVRFSLTLDADARSGRQALLTSGSGDLRDAVAAVYGPDVAAAMLPVQPGEGPIAVDGLAAAPHVSRASRGYVSVYVNGRWIQSRRLAYAVEEAYRGMLMVGRYPIAVLHLRLPYEDVDVNVHPTKAEVRFRDESGVFGAVQRAVRVALLECAPVATASAAPSARLELSVQPSSPLLWEHARALERRQA
;
A
#
# COMPACT_ATOMS: atom_id res chain seq x y z
N ARG A 1 -11.36 -24.15 -3.07
CA ARG A 1 -10.19 -24.36 -3.97
C ARG A 1 -8.93 -24.05 -3.18
N PRO A 2 -7.93 -24.94 -3.15
CA PRO A 2 -6.74 -24.83 -2.29
C PRO A 2 -5.94 -23.52 -2.50
N GLU A 3 -5.88 -23.02 -3.73
CA GLU A 3 -5.23 -21.75 -4.09
C GLU A 3 -5.76 -20.53 -3.30
N PHE A 4 -7.07 -20.51 -3.00
CA PHE A 4 -7.67 -19.42 -2.24
C PHE A 4 -7.20 -19.41 -0.77
N ALA A 5 -6.98 -20.59 -0.18
CA ALA A 5 -6.45 -20.70 1.17
C ALA A 5 -4.96 -20.29 1.21
N LEU A 6 -4.17 -20.67 0.20
CA LEU A 6 -2.77 -20.26 0.10
C LEU A 6 -2.62 -18.74 0.01
N ASN A 7 -3.46 -18.08 -0.80
CA ASN A 7 -3.46 -16.61 -0.90
C ASN A 7 -3.87 -15.93 0.42
N GLN A 8 -4.81 -16.52 1.18
CA GLN A 8 -5.16 -16.00 2.50
C GLN A 8 -4.00 -16.13 3.50
N ILE A 9 -3.29 -17.27 3.50
CA ILE A 9 -2.10 -17.47 4.35
C ILE A 9 -1.03 -16.45 3.99
N ALA A 10 -0.72 -16.30 2.69
CA ALA A 10 0.26 -15.32 2.23
C ALA A 10 -0.12 -13.89 2.64
N SER A 11 -1.39 -13.53 2.51
CA SER A 11 -1.91 -12.23 2.95
C SER A 11 -1.72 -12.01 4.45
N VAL A 12 -2.09 -12.97 5.28
CA VAL A 12 -1.94 -12.86 6.75
C VAL A 12 -0.48 -12.70 7.14
N VAL A 13 0.41 -13.53 6.60
CA VAL A 13 1.86 -13.45 6.89
C VAL A 13 2.44 -12.10 6.42
N SER A 14 1.97 -11.59 5.27
CA SER A 14 2.40 -10.29 4.75
C SER A 14 2.01 -9.14 5.69
N HIS A 15 0.79 -9.16 6.26
CA HIS A 15 0.38 -8.14 7.23
C HIS A 15 1.20 -8.21 8.52
N TYR A 16 1.54 -9.41 9.01
CA TYR A 16 2.43 -9.53 10.17
C TYR A 16 3.85 -9.04 9.88
N ALA A 17 4.37 -9.30 8.69
CA ALA A 17 5.66 -8.77 8.26
C ALA A 17 5.72 -7.24 8.23
N LEU A 18 4.64 -6.60 7.78
CA LEU A 18 4.49 -5.14 7.80
C LEU A 18 4.22 -4.59 9.20
N ALA A 19 3.51 -5.32 10.06
CA ALA A 19 3.24 -4.93 11.44
C ALA A 19 4.52 -4.96 12.30
N TYR A 20 5.42 -5.90 12.04
CA TYR A 20 6.63 -6.17 12.83
C TYR A 20 7.90 -6.22 11.96
N PRO A 21 8.41 -5.09 11.43
CA PRO A 21 9.58 -5.07 10.54
C PRO A 21 10.87 -5.59 11.17
N ALA A 22 10.97 -5.60 12.50
CA ALA A 22 12.10 -6.17 13.25
C ALA A 22 12.08 -7.70 13.32
N VAL A 23 10.99 -8.35 12.89
CA VAL A 23 10.87 -9.80 12.88
C VAL A 23 11.08 -10.32 11.46
N ARG A 24 11.93 -11.33 11.33
CA ARG A 24 12.17 -12.01 10.05
C ARG A 24 11.06 -13.01 9.76
N PHE A 25 10.36 -12.82 8.65
CA PHE A 25 9.35 -13.76 8.15
C PHE A 25 9.88 -14.48 6.92
N SER A 26 9.62 -15.78 6.85
CA SER A 26 9.89 -16.62 5.67
C SER A 26 8.65 -17.48 5.40
N LEU A 27 8.10 -17.40 4.20
CA LEU A 27 6.98 -18.22 3.76
C LEU A 27 7.33 -18.92 2.45
N THR A 28 7.28 -20.25 2.49
CA THR A 28 7.39 -21.11 1.31
C THR A 28 6.04 -21.76 1.08
N LEU A 29 5.51 -21.65 -0.13
CA LEU A 29 4.25 -22.28 -0.52
C LEU A 29 4.55 -23.41 -1.49
N ASP A 30 4.16 -24.62 -1.08
CA ASP A 30 4.27 -25.81 -1.92
C ASP A 30 2.97 -25.96 -2.69
N ALA A 31 2.93 -25.39 -3.90
CA ALA A 31 1.76 -25.46 -4.78
C ALA A 31 1.71 -26.79 -5.56
N ASP A 32 2.85 -27.45 -5.75
CA ASP A 32 2.97 -28.77 -6.37
C ASP A 32 4.16 -29.52 -5.74
N ALA A 33 4.08 -30.85 -5.60
CA ALA A 33 4.98 -31.69 -4.81
C ALA A 33 6.46 -31.73 -5.27
N ARG A 34 6.82 -30.92 -6.27
CA ARG A 34 8.14 -30.90 -6.92
C ARG A 34 8.88 -29.57 -6.85
N SER A 35 8.27 -28.49 -6.36
CA SER A 35 8.93 -27.18 -6.27
C SER A 35 8.21 -26.25 -5.29
N GLY A 36 8.85 -25.99 -4.15
CA GLY A 36 8.40 -24.97 -3.20
C GLY A 36 8.77 -23.58 -3.70
N ARG A 37 7.77 -22.70 -3.85
CA ARG A 37 8.01 -21.29 -4.22
C ARG A 37 8.13 -20.46 -2.95
N GLN A 38 9.27 -19.79 -2.76
CA GLN A 38 9.40 -18.79 -1.72
C GLN A 38 8.47 -17.61 -2.03
N ALA A 39 7.41 -17.48 -1.22
CA ALA A 39 6.36 -16.50 -1.41
C ALA A 39 6.67 -15.17 -0.69
N LEU A 40 7.37 -15.23 0.44
CA LEU A 40 7.79 -14.05 1.19
C LEU A 40 9.10 -14.34 1.93
N LEU A 41 10.00 -13.37 1.94
CA LEU A 41 11.15 -13.33 2.84
C LEU A 41 11.43 -11.88 3.20
N THR A 42 11.37 -11.55 4.49
CA THR A 42 11.78 -10.23 4.98
C THR A 42 13.18 -10.28 5.57
N SER A 43 13.83 -9.13 5.68
CA SER A 43 15.16 -9.00 6.31
C SER A 43 15.09 -9.16 7.82
N GLY A 44 14.05 -8.62 8.46
CA GLY A 44 13.97 -8.43 9.92
C GLY A 44 14.84 -7.28 10.43
N SER A 45 15.15 -6.30 9.57
CA SER A 45 16.06 -5.19 9.88
C SER A 45 15.50 -4.15 10.86
N GLY A 46 14.17 -4.13 11.06
CA GLY A 46 13.49 -3.07 11.79
C GLY A 46 13.06 -1.90 10.90
N ASP A 47 13.51 -1.82 9.66
CA ASP A 47 13.06 -0.81 8.71
C ASP A 47 11.76 -1.25 8.01
N LEU A 48 10.72 -0.43 8.14
CA LEU A 48 9.44 -0.66 7.49
C LEU A 48 9.56 -0.68 5.96
N ARG A 49 10.49 0.10 5.39
CA ARG A 49 10.70 0.17 3.94
C ARG A 49 11.21 -1.17 3.39
N ASP A 50 12.06 -1.88 4.12
CA ASP A 50 12.52 -3.23 3.75
C ASP A 50 11.37 -4.23 3.76
N ALA A 51 10.50 -4.17 4.78
CA ALA A 51 9.32 -5.02 4.85
C ALA A 51 8.35 -4.75 3.68
N VAL A 52 8.13 -3.48 3.35
CA VAL A 52 7.36 -3.07 2.17
C VAL A 52 8.00 -3.58 0.88
N ALA A 53 9.32 -3.50 0.73
CA ALA A 53 10.02 -3.99 -0.46
C ALA A 53 9.82 -5.50 -0.65
N ALA A 54 9.84 -6.27 0.44
CA ALA A 54 9.58 -7.71 0.41
C ALA A 54 8.12 -8.06 0.07
N VAL A 55 7.15 -7.25 0.51
CA VAL A 55 5.71 -7.54 0.35
C VAL A 55 5.12 -6.97 -0.95
N TYR A 56 5.45 -5.72 -1.29
CA TYR A 56 4.87 -5.00 -2.43
C TYR A 56 5.86 -4.76 -3.58
N GLY A 57 7.13 -5.11 -3.39
CA GLY A 57 8.21 -4.95 -4.36
C GLY A 57 9.05 -3.68 -4.14
N PRO A 58 10.30 -3.68 -4.62
CA PRO A 58 11.27 -2.60 -4.38
C PRO A 58 10.83 -1.26 -4.98
N ASP A 59 10.20 -1.27 -6.16
CA ASP A 59 9.74 -0.04 -6.83
C ASP A 59 8.68 0.71 -6.02
N VAL A 60 7.76 -0.04 -5.39
CA VAL A 60 6.74 0.54 -4.51
C VAL A 60 7.40 1.11 -3.26
N ALA A 61 8.33 0.37 -2.65
CA ALA A 61 9.04 0.81 -1.46
C ALA A 61 9.88 2.07 -1.72
N ALA A 62 10.51 2.18 -2.89
CA ALA A 62 11.28 3.36 -3.29
C ALA A 62 10.38 4.59 -3.42
N ALA A 63 9.19 4.43 -3.98
CA ALA A 63 8.21 5.51 -4.17
C ALA A 63 7.37 5.83 -2.91
N MET A 64 7.66 5.21 -1.76
CA MET A 64 6.96 5.49 -0.51
C MET A 64 7.57 6.67 0.25
N LEU A 65 6.68 7.49 0.77
CA LEU A 65 6.94 8.70 1.53
C LEU A 65 6.77 8.38 3.03
N PRO A 66 7.71 8.82 3.89
CA PRO A 66 7.59 8.64 5.32
C PRO A 66 6.44 9.48 5.88
N VAL A 67 5.58 8.83 6.66
CA VAL A 67 4.57 9.50 7.48
C VAL A 67 5.18 9.66 8.87
N GLN A 68 5.38 10.90 9.29
CA GLN A 68 5.93 11.21 10.60
C GLN A 68 4.84 11.30 11.66
N PRO A 69 5.11 10.85 12.89
CA PRO A 69 4.16 10.98 13.98
C PRO A 69 3.87 12.46 14.26
N GLY A 70 2.61 12.85 14.12
CA GLY A 70 2.15 14.19 14.49
C GLY A 70 2.10 14.40 16.00
N GLU A 71 1.78 15.63 16.41
CA GLU A 71 1.56 15.99 17.81
C GLU A 71 0.17 15.56 18.29
N GLY A 72 0.09 15.07 19.53
CA GLY A 72 -1.17 14.73 20.20
C GLY A 72 -1.22 13.30 20.73
N PRO A 73 -2.39 12.88 21.25
CA PRO A 73 -2.56 11.57 21.89
C PRO A 73 -2.61 10.39 20.91
N ILE A 74 -2.83 10.67 19.61
CA ILE A 74 -2.90 9.67 18.54
C ILE A 74 -1.69 9.90 17.62
N ALA A 75 -0.67 9.08 17.76
CA ALA A 75 0.49 9.10 16.89
C ALA A 75 0.23 8.22 15.66
N VAL A 76 0.51 8.76 14.48
CA VAL A 76 0.38 8.05 13.20
C VAL A 76 1.71 8.15 12.47
N ASP A 77 2.35 7.02 12.25
CA ASP A 77 3.58 6.91 11.46
C ASP A 77 3.48 5.80 10.43
N GLY A 78 4.50 5.70 9.57
CA GLY A 78 4.62 4.62 8.60
C GLY A 78 5.00 5.13 7.22
N LEU A 79 4.40 4.54 6.18
CA LEU A 79 4.71 4.84 4.78
C LEU A 79 3.44 4.99 3.94
N ALA A 80 3.43 5.98 3.06
CA ALA A 80 2.37 6.22 2.08
C ALA A 80 2.97 6.40 0.68
N ALA A 81 2.46 5.69 -0.32
CA ALA A 81 3.02 5.76 -1.67
C ALA A 81 2.77 7.13 -2.33
N ALA A 82 3.74 7.64 -3.07
CA ALA A 82 3.55 8.85 -3.86
C ALA A 82 2.37 8.68 -4.85
N PRO A 83 1.63 9.75 -5.21
CA PRO A 83 0.39 9.64 -5.99
C PRO A 83 0.53 8.92 -7.36
N HIS A 84 1.72 8.96 -7.98
CA HIS A 84 1.99 8.26 -9.24
C HIS A 84 2.04 6.72 -9.07
N VAL A 85 2.27 6.22 -7.85
CA VAL A 85 2.20 4.80 -7.52
C VAL A 85 0.87 4.50 -6.81
N SER A 86 -0.06 3.95 -7.59
CA SER A 86 -1.40 3.59 -7.13
C SER A 86 -1.80 2.18 -7.56
N ARG A 87 -2.97 1.71 -7.15
CA ARG A 87 -3.56 0.42 -7.54
C ARG A 87 -4.99 0.56 -8.01
N ALA A 88 -5.47 -0.41 -8.77
CA ALA A 88 -6.87 -0.48 -9.21
C ALA A 88 -7.83 -1.01 -8.13
N SER A 89 -7.30 -1.51 -7.00
CA SER A 89 -8.10 -2.04 -5.89
C SER A 89 -7.75 -1.38 -4.56
N ARG A 90 -8.75 -1.33 -3.65
CA ARG A 90 -8.69 -0.70 -2.33
C ARG A 90 -7.94 -1.50 -1.26
N GLY A 91 -7.43 -2.68 -1.59
CA GLY A 91 -6.86 -3.63 -0.63
C GLY A 91 -5.42 -3.35 -0.19
N TYR A 92 -4.87 -2.17 -0.51
CA TYR A 92 -3.45 -1.84 -0.31
C TYR A 92 -3.22 -0.78 0.78
N VAL A 93 -4.26 -0.47 1.55
CA VAL A 93 -4.16 0.34 2.76
C VAL A 93 -4.17 -0.59 3.96
N SER A 94 -3.01 -0.75 4.59
CA SER A 94 -2.81 -1.55 5.79
C SER A 94 -2.67 -0.63 7.00
N VAL A 95 -3.54 -0.81 7.99
CA VAL A 95 -3.53 0.00 9.21
C VAL A 95 -3.33 -0.92 10.42
N TYR A 96 -2.38 -0.56 11.27
CA TYR A 96 -2.05 -1.26 12.49
C TYR A 96 -2.31 -0.37 13.68
N VAL A 97 -3.08 -0.85 14.65
CA VAL A 97 -3.38 -0.12 15.89
C VAL A 97 -2.71 -0.86 17.04
N ASN A 98 -1.76 -0.22 17.71
CA ASN A 98 -1.00 -0.80 18.82
C ASN A 98 -0.43 -2.20 18.47
N GLY A 99 0.06 -2.35 17.23
CA GLY A 99 0.65 -3.59 16.71
C GLY A 99 -0.34 -4.62 16.14
N ARG A 100 -1.66 -4.36 16.20
CA ARG A 100 -2.69 -5.25 15.63
C ARG A 100 -3.13 -4.76 14.26
N TRP A 101 -3.16 -5.65 13.27
CA TRP A 101 -3.75 -5.35 11.97
C TRP A 101 -5.26 -5.16 12.09
N ILE A 102 -5.76 -3.99 11.68
CA ILE A 102 -7.18 -3.62 11.73
C ILE A 102 -7.73 -3.44 10.33
N GLN A 103 -8.89 -4.03 10.07
CA GLN A 103 -9.65 -3.82 8.85
C GLN A 103 -10.75 -2.79 9.12
N SER A 104 -10.44 -1.50 8.89
CA SER A 104 -11.43 -0.42 9.06
C SER A 104 -11.65 0.32 7.75
N ARG A 105 -12.89 0.27 7.24
CA ARG A 105 -13.31 1.04 6.05
C ARG A 105 -13.18 2.55 6.28
N ARG A 106 -13.41 2.99 7.52
CA ARG A 106 -13.32 4.41 7.89
C ARG A 106 -11.87 4.92 7.85
N LEU A 107 -10.92 4.13 8.35
CA LEU A 107 -9.50 4.50 8.29
C LEU A 107 -8.97 4.42 6.85
N ALA A 108 -9.36 3.40 6.08
CA ALA A 108 -9.04 3.34 4.66
C ALA A 108 -9.57 4.57 3.91
N TYR A 109 -10.80 5.00 4.19
CA TYR A 109 -11.38 6.21 3.63
C TYR A 109 -10.66 7.49 4.08
N ALA A 110 -10.16 7.55 5.32
CA ALA A 110 -9.35 8.68 5.80
C ALA A 110 -8.07 8.86 4.96
N VAL A 111 -7.42 7.75 4.62
CA VAL A 111 -6.26 7.75 3.72
C VAL A 111 -6.70 8.20 2.32
N GLU A 112 -7.76 7.63 1.75
CA GLU A 112 -8.26 8.06 0.43
C GLU A 112 -8.59 9.55 0.35
N GLU A 113 -9.21 10.11 1.40
CA GLU A 113 -9.48 11.54 1.49
C GLU A 113 -8.22 12.41 1.56
N ALA A 114 -7.13 11.91 2.17
CA ALA A 114 -5.85 12.61 2.14
C ALA A 114 -5.32 12.77 0.70
N TYR A 115 -5.57 11.77 -0.17
CA TYR A 115 -5.20 11.76 -1.59
C TYR A 115 -6.22 12.47 -2.52
N ARG A 116 -7.30 13.04 -1.99
CA ARG A 116 -8.35 13.68 -2.80
C ARG A 116 -7.73 14.74 -3.72
N GLY A 117 -7.97 14.60 -5.02
CA GLY A 117 -7.46 15.49 -6.07
C GLY A 117 -6.06 15.13 -6.60
N MET A 118 -5.40 14.10 -6.05
CA MET A 118 -4.07 13.66 -6.48
C MET A 118 -4.06 12.34 -7.26
N LEU A 119 -5.15 11.56 -7.16
CA LEU A 119 -5.29 10.26 -7.83
C LEU A 119 -6.28 10.34 -9.00
N MET A 120 -6.01 9.58 -10.05
CA MET A 120 -6.96 9.38 -11.16
C MET A 120 -8.20 8.61 -10.67
N VAL A 121 -9.33 8.78 -11.36
CA VAL A 121 -10.57 8.06 -11.07
C VAL A 121 -10.33 6.54 -11.14
N GLY A 122 -10.84 5.81 -10.15
CA GLY A 122 -10.68 4.35 -10.06
C GLY A 122 -9.29 3.89 -9.59
N ARG A 123 -8.44 4.81 -9.13
CA ARG A 123 -7.15 4.50 -8.51
C ARG A 123 -7.20 4.70 -7.00
N TYR A 124 -6.47 3.85 -6.31
CA TYR A 124 -6.43 3.78 -4.85
C TYR A 124 -5.00 3.86 -4.33
N PRO A 125 -4.79 4.48 -3.15
CA PRO A 125 -3.48 4.62 -2.55
C PRO A 125 -2.96 3.28 -2.03
N ILE A 126 -1.64 3.23 -1.83
CA ILE A 126 -0.95 2.18 -1.08
C ILE A 126 -0.41 2.85 0.18
N ALA A 127 -0.73 2.32 1.35
CA ALA A 127 -0.25 2.87 2.61
C ALA A 127 -0.08 1.76 3.65
N VAL A 128 0.92 1.91 4.51
CA VAL A 128 1.22 1.04 5.64
C VAL A 128 1.39 1.96 6.84
N LEU A 129 0.38 2.01 7.70
CA LEU A 129 0.29 3.00 8.78
C LEU A 129 0.24 2.31 10.14
N HIS A 130 1.06 2.80 11.07
CA HIS A 130 1.08 2.38 12.47
C HIS A 130 0.49 3.50 13.32
N LEU A 131 -0.58 3.18 14.04
CA LEU A 131 -1.29 4.05 14.95
C LEU A 131 -0.96 3.62 16.37
N ARG A 132 -0.52 4.58 17.18
CA ARG A 132 -0.35 4.42 18.62
C ARG A 132 -1.27 5.38 19.35
N LEU A 133 -2.08 4.83 20.24
CA LEU A 133 -3.01 5.58 21.10
C LEU A 133 -3.27 4.80 22.40
N PRO A 134 -3.77 5.45 23.47
CA PRO A 134 -4.06 4.79 24.74
C PRO A 134 -4.98 3.58 24.56
N TYR A 135 -4.65 2.45 25.20
CA TYR A 135 -5.42 1.20 25.06
C TYR A 135 -6.88 1.33 25.53
N GLU A 136 -7.13 2.23 26.49
CA GLU A 136 -8.47 2.57 26.97
C GLU A 136 -9.36 3.27 25.92
N ASP A 137 -8.76 3.89 24.90
CA ASP A 137 -9.48 4.53 23.80
C ASP A 137 -9.81 3.55 22.65
N VAL A 138 -9.44 2.28 22.80
CA VAL A 138 -9.54 1.23 21.79
C VAL A 138 -10.34 0.05 22.33
N ASP A 139 -11.57 -0.12 21.84
CA ASP A 139 -12.39 -1.30 22.14
C ASP A 139 -12.24 -2.37 21.04
N VAL A 140 -11.55 -3.45 21.40
CA VAL A 140 -11.30 -4.63 20.56
C VAL A 140 -12.40 -5.70 20.67
N ASN A 141 -13.38 -5.56 21.56
CA ASN A 141 -14.36 -6.61 21.88
C ASN A 141 -15.65 -6.58 21.03
N VAL A 142 -15.66 -5.88 19.89
CA VAL A 142 -16.93 -5.52 19.21
C VAL A 142 -17.42 -6.57 18.20
N HIS A 143 -16.58 -7.49 17.70
CA HIS A 143 -17.03 -8.48 16.71
C HIS A 143 -16.33 -9.85 16.84
N PRO A 144 -17.04 -10.98 16.59
CA PRO A 144 -16.49 -12.34 16.72
C PRO A 144 -15.25 -12.64 15.86
N THR A 145 -15.00 -11.86 14.80
CA THR A 145 -13.82 -12.02 13.91
C THR A 145 -12.60 -11.20 14.32
N LYS A 146 -12.68 -10.36 15.38
CA LYS A 146 -11.56 -9.62 16.00
C LYS A 146 -10.72 -8.70 15.06
N ALA A 147 -11.22 -8.40 13.86
CA ALA A 147 -10.57 -7.57 12.85
C ALA A 147 -11.08 -6.11 12.82
N GLU A 148 -12.19 -5.84 13.51
CA GLU A 148 -12.80 -4.51 13.61
C GLU A 148 -12.68 -4.01 15.05
N VAL A 149 -12.30 -2.74 15.19
CA VAL A 149 -12.07 -2.05 16.46
C VAL A 149 -12.95 -0.82 16.49
N ARG A 150 -13.51 -0.50 17.66
CA ARG A 150 -14.16 0.79 17.90
C ARG A 150 -13.23 1.71 18.66
N PHE A 151 -13.13 2.94 18.19
CA PHE A 151 -12.41 3.99 18.89
C PHE A 151 -13.38 4.77 19.77
N ARG A 152 -12.92 5.23 20.93
CA ARG A 152 -13.68 6.16 21.77
C ARG A 152 -13.93 7.48 21.04
N ASP A 153 -12.90 8.03 20.41
CA ASP A 153 -12.99 9.20 19.52
C ASP A 153 -12.65 8.81 18.07
N GLU A 154 -13.63 8.26 17.39
CA GLU A 154 -13.49 7.89 15.98
C GLU A 154 -13.16 9.08 15.05
N SER A 155 -13.68 10.27 15.36
CA SER A 155 -13.48 11.46 14.52
C SER A 155 -12.07 12.00 14.69
N GLY A 156 -11.53 11.98 15.91
CA GLY A 156 -10.14 12.28 16.20
C GLY A 156 -9.18 11.34 15.48
N VAL A 157 -9.41 10.03 15.54
CA VAL A 157 -8.58 9.03 14.84
C VAL A 157 -8.64 9.22 13.32
N PHE A 158 -9.83 9.42 12.76
CA PHE A 158 -9.98 9.71 11.33
C PHE A 158 -9.17 10.96 10.92
N GLY A 159 -9.32 12.05 11.67
CA GLY A 159 -8.63 13.30 11.40
C GLY A 159 -7.12 13.18 11.56
N ALA A 160 -6.63 12.42 12.54
CA ALA A 160 -5.20 12.18 12.76
C ALA A 160 -4.58 11.45 11.56
N VAL A 161 -5.20 10.36 11.10
CA VAL A 161 -4.74 9.61 9.93
C VAL A 161 -4.75 10.46 8.67
N GLN A 162 -5.87 11.15 8.41
CA GLN A 162 -6.02 11.98 7.22
C GLN A 162 -5.00 13.12 7.19
N ARG A 163 -4.77 13.80 8.32
CA ARG A 163 -3.76 14.87 8.41
C ARG A 163 -2.34 14.34 8.25
N ALA A 164 -1.95 13.27 8.93
CA ALA A 164 -0.60 12.73 8.88
C ALA A 164 -0.20 12.32 7.44
N VAL A 165 -1.09 11.61 6.75
CA VAL A 165 -0.88 11.24 5.34
C VAL A 165 -0.86 12.47 4.44
N ARG A 166 -1.77 13.43 4.65
CA ARG A 166 -1.83 14.66 3.85
C ARG A 166 -0.55 15.49 3.96
N VAL A 167 0.01 15.60 5.16
CA VAL A 167 1.29 16.29 5.40
C VAL A 167 2.41 15.61 4.63
N ALA A 168 2.57 14.29 4.77
CA ALA A 168 3.61 13.54 4.06
C ALA A 168 3.53 13.69 2.53
N LEU A 169 2.31 13.72 1.98
CA LEU A 169 2.07 13.94 0.55
C LEU A 169 2.45 15.35 0.09
N LEU A 170 2.19 16.37 0.91
CA LEU A 170 2.47 17.76 0.55
C LEU A 170 3.94 18.13 0.73
N GLU A 171 4.61 17.61 1.76
CA GLU A 171 6.03 17.87 2.03
C GLU A 171 6.95 17.23 0.98
N CYS A 172 6.54 16.08 0.43
CA CYS A 172 7.30 15.37 -0.59
C CYS A 172 6.75 15.57 -2.01
N ALA A 173 5.70 16.38 -2.19
CA ALA A 173 5.31 16.82 -3.52
C ALA A 173 6.45 17.70 -4.04
N PRO A 174 7.16 17.31 -5.12
CA PRO A 174 8.03 18.28 -5.77
C PRO A 174 7.14 19.45 -6.15
N VAL A 175 7.50 20.65 -5.68
CA VAL A 175 6.98 21.88 -6.26
C VAL A 175 7.17 21.69 -7.76
N ALA A 176 6.06 21.51 -8.48
CA ALA A 176 6.07 21.64 -9.91
C ALA A 176 6.42 23.11 -10.14
N THR A 177 7.72 23.43 -10.14
CA THR A 177 8.21 24.59 -10.85
C THR A 177 7.79 24.31 -12.27
N ALA A 178 6.65 24.89 -12.65
CA ALA A 178 6.28 25.06 -14.03
C ALA A 178 7.50 25.74 -14.66
N SER A 179 8.37 24.93 -15.28
CA SER A 179 9.33 25.43 -16.21
C SER A 179 8.48 26.00 -17.33
N ALA A 180 8.31 27.32 -17.31
CA ALA A 180 7.83 28.06 -18.45
C ALA A 180 8.87 27.84 -19.55
N ALA A 181 8.72 26.75 -20.29
CA ALA A 181 9.45 26.57 -21.53
C ALA A 181 8.96 27.65 -22.50
N PRO A 182 9.86 28.43 -23.12
CA PRO A 182 9.46 29.33 -24.18
C PRO A 182 8.87 28.49 -25.33
N SER A 183 7.78 28.98 -25.91
CA SER A 183 7.09 28.36 -27.04
C SER A 183 8.04 28.19 -28.23
N ALA A 184 8.74 27.07 -28.30
CA ALA A 184 9.40 26.58 -29.49
C ALA A 184 8.40 25.70 -30.26
N ARG A 185 7.95 26.21 -31.40
CA ARG A 185 7.09 25.53 -32.36
C ARG A 185 7.83 24.28 -32.87
N LEU A 186 7.43 23.08 -32.42
CA LEU A 186 7.90 21.84 -33.01
C LEU A 186 7.05 21.49 -34.24
N GLU A 187 7.68 21.50 -35.41
CA GLU A 187 7.16 20.82 -36.59
C GLU A 187 7.21 19.30 -36.35
N LEU A 188 6.05 18.64 -36.43
CA LEU A 188 5.96 17.19 -36.33
C LEU A 188 6.49 16.54 -37.62
N SER A 189 7.71 16.02 -37.59
CA SER A 189 8.12 14.95 -38.50
C SER A 189 7.64 13.61 -37.93
N VAL A 190 6.52 13.10 -38.45
CA VAL A 190 6.06 11.74 -38.17
C VAL A 190 7.00 10.75 -38.87
N GLN A 191 7.62 9.86 -38.11
CA GLN A 191 8.26 8.64 -38.62
C GLN A 191 7.57 7.43 -37.94
N PRO A 192 7.15 6.41 -38.71
CA PRO A 192 6.47 5.26 -38.15
C PRO A 192 7.47 4.35 -37.43
N SER A 193 7.30 4.18 -36.11
CA SER A 193 8.03 3.15 -35.35
C SER A 193 7.28 1.82 -35.45
N SER A 194 8.03 0.77 -35.77
CA SER A 194 7.57 -0.61 -35.89
C SER A 194 7.09 -1.18 -34.54
N PRO A 195 6.16 -2.15 -34.53
CA PRO A 195 5.46 -2.59 -33.32
C PRO A 195 6.32 -3.47 -32.40
N LEU A 196 6.18 -3.26 -31.08
CA LEU A 196 6.83 -4.04 -30.03
C LEU A 196 6.03 -5.31 -29.68
N LEU A 197 6.79 -6.41 -29.61
CA LEU A 197 6.44 -7.81 -29.39
C LEU A 197 5.73 -8.12 -28.06
N TRP A 198 4.42 -7.84 -27.95
CA TRP A 198 3.55 -8.52 -26.98
C TRP A 198 2.16 -8.94 -27.50
N GLU A 199 1.89 -8.78 -28.80
CA GLU A 199 0.67 -9.34 -29.43
C GLU A 199 0.79 -10.80 -29.90
N HIS A 200 1.94 -11.46 -29.77
CA HIS A 200 2.11 -12.85 -30.27
C HIS A 200 1.57 -13.97 -29.35
N ALA A 201 0.96 -13.67 -28.20
CA ALA A 201 0.48 -14.72 -27.28
C ALA A 201 -1.05 -14.91 -27.23
N ARG A 202 -1.84 -14.25 -28.10
CA ARG A 202 -3.31 -14.46 -28.17
C ARG A 202 -3.84 -14.89 -29.54
N ALA A 203 -2.97 -15.24 -30.48
CA ALA A 203 -3.34 -15.72 -31.81
C ALA A 203 -3.13 -17.24 -32.02
N LEU A 204 -2.70 -18.00 -31.00
CA LEU A 204 -2.47 -19.45 -31.11
C LEU A 204 -3.55 -20.33 -30.42
N GLU A 205 -4.56 -19.74 -29.75
CA GLU A 205 -5.67 -20.51 -29.14
C GLU A 205 -6.98 -20.47 -29.93
N ARG A 206 -6.99 -20.00 -31.19
CA ARG A 206 -8.16 -20.11 -32.09
C ARG A 206 -7.82 -20.83 -33.39
N ARG A 207 -7.09 -21.95 -33.30
CA ARG A 207 -6.83 -22.84 -34.44
C ARG A 207 -6.82 -24.34 -34.10
N GLN A 208 -7.50 -24.74 -33.02
CA GLN A 208 -7.95 -26.11 -32.80
C GLN A 208 -9.36 -26.11 -32.17
N ALA A 209 -10.35 -25.75 -32.98
CA ALA A 209 -11.75 -26.16 -32.87
C ALA A 209 -12.36 -26.04 -34.26
#